data_AF-A0A2V5PC13-F1
#
_entry.id   AF-A0A2V5PC13-F1
#
_cell.length_a   1.000
_cell.length_b   1.000
_cell.length_c   1.000
_cell.angle_alpha   90.00
_cell.angle_beta   90.00
_cell.angle_gamma   90.00
#
_symmetry.space_group_name_H-M   'P 1'
#
loop_
_entity.id
_entity.type
_entity.pdbx_description
1 polymer ?
#
loop_
_entity_poly.entity_id
_entity_poly.type
_entity_poly.pdbx_seq_one_letter_code
_entity_poly.pdbx_strand_id
1 'polypeptide(L)' 'ETGNDDGMINFNQSLFQLVRAGKVSEQEALSKASNPQALEMNFKGIFLDEGRRILT' A
#
# COMPACT_ATOMS: atom_id res chain seq x y z
N GLU A 1 4.38 -6.97 -18.35
CA GLU A 1 2.97 -7.23 -18.73
C GLU A 1 2.67 -8.62 -18.17
N THR A 2 1.77 -8.89 -17.24
CA THR A 2 0.51 -8.28 -16.82
C THR A 2 0.31 -8.77 -15.38
N GLY A 3 -0.07 -7.90 -14.45
CA GLY A 3 -0.25 -8.29 -13.06
C GLY A 3 -0.98 -7.25 -12.22
N ASN A 4 -1.81 -6.43 -12.86
CA ASN A 4 -3.00 -5.99 -12.14
C ASN A 4 -3.91 -7.21 -12.21
N ASP A 5 -3.86 -8.02 -11.16
CA ASP A 5 -4.96 -8.89 -10.82
C ASP A 5 -6.23 -8.04 -10.92
N ASP A 6 -7.01 -8.24 -11.98
CA ASP A 6 -8.00 -7.31 -12.57
C ASP A 6 -9.23 -7.05 -11.66
N GLY A 7 -9.07 -7.17 -10.34
CA GLY A 7 -10.11 -6.84 -9.37
C GLY A 7 -9.74 -7.05 -7.91
N MET A 8 -8.66 -7.76 -7.56
CA MET A 8 -8.31 -7.96 -6.14
C MET A 8 -7.45 -6.82 -5.59
N ILE A 9 -8.13 -5.72 -5.26
CA ILE A 9 -7.52 -4.67 -4.44
C ILE A 9 -7.65 -5.05 -2.97
N ASN A 10 -6.52 -5.32 -2.33
CA ASN A 10 -6.49 -5.55 -0.89
C ASN A 10 -6.80 -4.24 -0.13
N PHE A 11 -7.42 -4.33 1.05
CA PHE A 11 -7.94 -3.15 1.77
C PHE A 11 -6.87 -2.05 2.00
N ASN A 12 -5.64 -2.44 2.34
CA ASN A 12 -4.52 -1.50 2.47
C ASN A 12 -4.16 -0.81 1.14
N GLN A 13 -4.25 -1.49 0.00
CA GLN A 13 -4.05 -0.85 -1.30
C GLN A 13 -5.14 0.17 -1.61
N SER A 14 -6.41 -0.13 -1.28
CA SER A 14 -7.52 0.82 -1.43
C SER A 14 -7.27 2.08 -0.59
N LEU A 15 -6.88 1.91 0.68
CA LEU A 15 -6.54 3.03 1.56
C LEU A 15 -5.37 3.86 1.02
N PHE A 16 -4.31 3.20 0.53
CA PHE A 16 -3.18 3.87 -0.09
C PHE A 16 -3.61 4.72 -1.30
N GLN A 17 -4.45 4.18 -2.19
CA GLN A 17 -4.97 4.92 -3.33
C GLN A 17 -5.88 6.09 -2.92
N LEU A 18 -6.73 5.91 -1.91
CA LEU A 18 -7.59 6.98 -1.39
C LEU A 18 -6.80 8.15 -0.82
N VAL A 19 -5.72 7.87 -0.09
CA VAL A 19 -4.81 8.90 0.42
C VAL A 19 -4.08 9.60 -0.71
N ARG A 20 -3.55 8.85 -1.69
CA ARG A 20 -2.90 9.44 -2.87
C ARG A 20 -3.84 10.29 -3.73
N ALA A 21 -5.13 9.95 -3.75
CA ALA A 21 -6.16 10.74 -4.41
C ALA A 21 -6.61 11.97 -3.58
N GLY A 22 -6.07 12.16 -2.37
CA GLY A 22 -6.44 13.24 -1.46
C GLY A 22 -7.84 13.11 -0.87
N LYS A 23 -8.45 11.92 -0.93
CA LYS A 23 -9.80 11.66 -0.39
C LYS A 23 -9.79 11.35 1.10
N VAL A 24 -8.67 10.87 1.62
CA VAL A 24 -8.47 10.46 3.02
C VAL A 24 -7.11 10.96 3.48
N SER A 25 -6.98 11.35 4.74
CA SER A 25 -5.68 11.72 5.34
C SER A 25 -4.86 10.48 5.70
N GLU A 26 -3.53 10.58 5.66
CA GLU A 26 -2.63 9.48 6.07
C GLU A 26 -2.98 8.93 7.45
N GLN A 27 -3.26 9.80 8.42
CA GLN A 27 -3.63 9.41 9.79
C GLN A 27 -4.93 8.58 9.82
N GLU A 28 -5.96 9.02 9.11
CA GLU A 28 -7.24 8.31 9.04
C GLU A 28 -7.08 6.94 8.37
N ALA A 29 -6.28 6.87 7.29
CA ALA A 29 -5.99 5.62 6.63
C ALA A 29 -5.20 4.66 7.54
N LEU A 30 -4.21 5.15 8.29
CA LEU A 30 -3.45 4.34 9.25
C LEU A 30 -4.34 3.83 10.38
N SER A 31 -5.24 4.66 10.92
CA SER A 31 -6.18 4.22 11.97
C SER A 31 -7.20 3.19 11.48
N LYS A 32 -7.51 3.16 10.18
CA LYS A 32 -8.44 2.18 9.59
C LYS A 32 -7.74 0.95 9.02
N ALA A 33 -6.47 1.05 8.67
CA ALA A 33 -5.71 -0.04 8.06
C ALA A 33 -5.67 -1.28 8.94
N SER A 34 -5.86 -2.45 8.33
CA SER A 34 -5.69 -3.73 9.04
C SER A 34 -4.23 -3.94 9.47
N ASN A 35 -3.29 -3.31 8.77
CA ASN A 35 -1.88 -3.34 9.12
C ASN A 35 -1.24 -1.94 8.92
N PRO A 36 -1.31 -1.05 9.92
CA PRO A 36 -0.86 0.34 9.80
C PRO A 36 0.63 0.47 9.49
N GLN A 37 1.48 -0.40 10.07
CA GLN A 37 2.92 -0.38 9.80
C GLN A 37 3.23 -0.67 8.33
N ALA A 38 2.58 -1.68 7.73
CA ALA A 38 2.78 -1.99 6.32
C ALA A 38 2.28 -0.86 5.41
N LEU A 39 1.16 -0.22 5.77
CA LEU A 39 0.63 0.93 5.04
C LEU A 39 1.56 2.15 5.14
N GLU A 40 2.13 2.40 6.32
CA GLU A 40 3.13 3.46 6.54
C GLU A 40 4.39 3.22 5.70
N MET A 41 4.87 1.97 5.63
CA MET A 41 5.99 1.59 4.75
C MET A 41 5.66 1.86 3.27
N ASN A 42 4.44 1.54 2.82
CA ASN A 42 3.97 1.86 1.47
C ASN A 42 3.96 3.38 1.22
N PHE A 43 3.54 4.20 2.19
CA PHE A 43 3.62 5.67 2.10
C PHE A 43 5.07 6.17 1.99
N LYS A 44 6.00 5.51 2.68
CA LYS A 44 7.45 5.78 2.56
C LYS A 44 8.07 5.23 1.27
N GLY A 45 7.30 4.59 0.39
CA GLY A 45 7.78 3.96 -0.84
C GLY A 45 8.55 2.65 -0.62
N ILE A 46 8.43 2.07 0.57
CA ILE A 46 9.03 0.80 0.96
C ILE A 46 7.94 -0.27 0.85
N PHE A 47 7.91 -0.97 -0.28
CA PHE A 47 7.00 -2.07 -0.50
C PHE A 47 7.69 -3.35 -0.03
N LEU A 48 7.07 -4.04 0.94
CA LEU A 48 7.45 -5.40 1.35
C LEU A 48 7.06 -6.38 0.23
N ASP A 49 7.64 -6.22 -0.95
CA ASP A 49 7.63 -7.26 -1.96
C ASP A 49 8.75 -8.23 -1.61
N GLU A 50 8.36 -9.47 -1.36
CA GLU A 50 9.23 -10.60 -0.99
C GLU A 50 10.25 -10.97 -2.09
N GLY A 51 10.33 -10.22 -3.20
CA GLY A 51 11.12 -10.53 -4.38
C GLY A 51 12.33 -9.64 -4.65
N ARG A 52 12.71 -8.70 -3.77
CA ARG A 52 13.94 -7.91 -3.99
C ARG A 52 15.18 -8.74 -3.68
N ARG A 53 15.52 -9.62 -4.63
CA ARG A 53 16.87 -10.14 -4.85
C ARG A 53 17.85 -9.03 -4.52
N ILE A 54 18.62 -9.25 -3.47
CA ILE A 54 19.88 -8.54 -3.26
C ILE A 54 20.70 -8.77 -4.53
N LEU A 55 20.78 -7.74 -5.38
CA LEU A 55 21.77 -7.66 -6.44
C LEU A 55 23.01 -7.07 -5.80
N THR A 56 23.83 -7.94 -5.22
CA THR A 56 25.23 -7.65 -4.91
C THR A 56 26.06 -8.89 -5.21
#